data_AF-A0A2V9DSU9-F1
#
_entry.id   AF-A0A2V9DSU9-F1
#
_cell.length_a   1.000
_cell.length_b   1.000
_cell.length_c   1.000
_cell.angle_alpha   90.00
_cell.angle_beta   90.00
_cell.angle_gamma   90.00
#
_symmetry.space_group_name_H-M   'P 1'
#
loop_
_entity.id
_entity.type
_entity.pdbx_description
1 polymer ?
#
loop_
_entity_poly.entity_id
_entity_poly.type
_entity_poly.pdbx_seq_one_letter_code
_entity_poly.pdbx_strand_id
1 'polypeptide(L)' 'MLYYLLYQVLQPYFKPLNVFRYITVRTAYASLTALFLGLLLGPWVIRTLRELQIGQFIREEGPERHQIKAGTP' A
#
# COMPACT_ATOMS: atom_id res chain seq x y z
N MET A 1 -9.36 -10.56 -1.12
CA MET A 1 -10.24 -10.36 -2.29
C MET A 1 -9.73 -11.07 -3.53
N LEU A 2 -8.57 -10.71 -4.10
CA LEU A 2 -8.03 -11.38 -5.31
C LEU A 2 -7.83 -12.90 -5.20
N TYR A 3 -7.38 -13.41 -4.04
CA TYR A 3 -7.25 -14.86 -3.81
C TYR A 3 -8.58 -15.60 -3.97
N TYR A 4 -9.66 -15.04 -3.41
CA TYR A 4 -10.99 -15.64 -3.45
C TYR A 4 -11.49 -15.76 -4.89
N LEU A 5 -11.32 -14.70 -5.68
CA LEU A 5 -11.72 -14.69 -7.09
C LEU A 5 -10.90 -15.68 -7.92
N LEU A 6 -9.57 -15.64 -7.82
CA LEU A 6 -8.67 -16.44 -8.67
C LEU A 6 -8.67 -17.93 -8.31
N TYR A 7 -8.83 -18.27 -7.03
CA TYR A 7 -8.78 -19.65 -6.58
C TYR A 7 -10.15 -20.23 -6.26
N GLN A 8 -11.02 -19.58 -5.47
CA GLN A 8 -12.29 -20.23 -5.09
C GLN A 8 -13.33 -20.24 -6.22
N VAL A 9 -13.39 -19.20 -7.04
CA VAL A 9 -14.41 -19.08 -8.10
C VAL A 9 -13.94 -19.70 -9.42
N LEU A 10 -12.67 -19.50 -9.78
CA LEU A 10 -12.17 -19.78 -11.13
C LEU A 10 -11.42 -21.10 -11.27
N GLN A 11 -10.87 -21.66 -10.18
CA GLN A 11 -10.16 -22.95 -10.18
C GLN A 11 -10.99 -24.14 -10.69
N PRO A 12 -12.32 -24.25 -10.45
CA PRO A 12 -13.13 -25.35 -10.99
C PRO A 12 -13.13 -25.40 -12.52
N TYR A 13 -13.01 -24.24 -13.18
CA TYR A 13 -13.08 -24.11 -14.63
C TYR A 13 -11.70 -24.15 -15.31
N PHE A 14 -10.62 -23.87 -14.58
CA PHE A 14 -9.26 -23.84 -15.13
C PHE A 14 -8.23 -24.47 -14.18
N LYS A 15 -7.89 -25.75 -14.43
CA LYS A 15 -6.99 -26.55 -13.58
C LYS A 15 -5.59 -25.93 -13.33
N PRO A 16 -4.97 -25.20 -14.27
CA PRO A 16 -3.70 -24.50 -14.02
C PRO A 16 -3.76 -23.45 -12.89
N LEU A 17 -4.93 -22.94 -12.51
CA LEU A 17 -5.06 -21.95 -11.41
C LEU A 17 -4.77 -22.54 -10.02
N ASN A 18 -4.53 -23.85 -9.91
CA ASN A 18 -4.10 -24.47 -8.66
C ASN A 18 -2.76 -23.89 -8.13
N VAL A 19 -1.97 -23.22 -8.98
CA VAL A 19 -0.76 -22.50 -8.58
C VAL A 19 -1.04 -21.41 -7.53
N PHE A 20 -2.24 -20.82 -7.51
CA PHE A 20 -2.63 -19.83 -6.50
C PHE A 20 -2.92 -20.43 -5.11
N ARG A 21 -2.94 -21.76 -4.99
CA ARG A 21 -3.03 -22.47 -3.71
C ARG A 21 -1.77 -22.29 -2.87
N TYR A 22 -0.61 -22.19 -3.51
CA TYR A 22 0.67 -22.10 -2.83
C TYR A 22 0.82 -20.75 -2.11
N ILE A 23 1.20 -20.81 -0.83
CA ILE A 23 1.39 -19.61 -0.01
C ILE A 23 2.45 -18.67 -0.61
N THR A 24 3.52 -19.22 -1.19
CA THR A 24 4.59 -18.44 -1.82
C THR A 24 4.07 -17.56 -2.96
N VAL A 25 3.26 -18.14 -3.85
CA VAL A 25 2.64 -17.41 -4.97
C VAL A 25 1.69 -16.34 -4.42
N ARG A 26 0.91 -16.70 -3.39
CA ARG A 26 -0.03 -15.77 -2.76
C ARG A 26 0.65 -14.54 -2.17
N THR A 27 1.71 -14.77 -1.41
CA THR A 27 2.50 -13.71 -0.79
C THR A 27 3.15 -12.85 -1.86
N ALA A 28 3.75 -13.45 -2.89
CA ALA A 28 4.40 -12.71 -3.97
C ALA A 28 3.43 -11.77 -4.70
N TYR A 29 2.28 -12.27 -5.18
CA TYR A 29 1.34 -11.40 -5.90
C TYR A 29 0.71 -10.37 -4.95
N ALA A 30 0.47 -10.70 -3.68
CA ALA A 30 -0.08 -9.76 -2.71
C ALA A 30 0.88 -8.60 -2.46
N SER A 31 2.18 -8.88 -2.26
CA SER A 31 3.21 -7.86 -2.11
C SER A 31 3.34 -6.98 -3.36
N LEU A 32 3.34 -7.58 -4.56
CA LEU A 32 3.38 -6.82 -5.82
C LEU A 32 2.15 -5.93 -5.99
N THR A 33 0.97 -6.45 -5.67
CA THR A 33 -0.28 -5.68 -5.73
C THR A 33 -0.25 -4.52 -4.74
N ALA A 34 0.21 -4.75 -3.51
CA ALA A 34 0.34 -3.73 -2.48
C ALA A 34 1.34 -2.64 -2.89
N LEU A 35 2.48 -3.02 -3.47
CA LEU A 35 3.47 -2.08 -3.99
C LEU A 35 2.86 -1.21 -5.10
N PHE A 36 2.21 -1.83 -6.09
CA PHE A 36 1.61 -1.12 -7.21
C PHE A 36 0.52 -0.15 -6.74
N LEU A 37 -0.37 -0.59 -5.84
CA LEU A 37 -1.38 0.27 -5.24
C LEU A 37 -0.75 1.39 -4.41
N GLY A 38 0.29 1.12 -3.63
CA GLY A 38 0.99 2.13 -2.84
C GLY A 38 1.65 3.21 -3.70
N LEU A 39 2.25 2.82 -4.84
CA LEU A 39 2.85 3.77 -5.76
C LEU A 39 1.81 4.62 -6.50
N LEU A 40 0.68 4.03 -6.91
CA LEU A 40 -0.39 4.75 -7.61
C LEU A 40 -1.23 5.64 -6.68
N LEU A 41 -1.64 5.10 -5.53
CA LEU A 41 -2.52 5.80 -4.59
C LEU A 41 -1.75 6.69 -3.61
N GLY A 42 -0.46 6.44 -3.40
CA GLY A 42 0.38 7.18 -2.46
C GLY A 42 0.35 8.71 -2.67
N PRO A 43 0.58 9.23 -3.89
CA PRO A 43 0.51 10.66 -4.15
C PRO A 43 -0.86 11.26 -3.87
N TRP A 44 -1.93 10.53 -4.19
CA TRP A 44 -3.29 10.96 -3.90
C TRP A 44 -3.54 11.01 -2.38
N VAL A 45 -3.14 9.99 -1.63
CA VAL A 45 -3.26 9.97 -0.16
C VAL A 45 -2.48 11.13 0.48
N ILE A 46 -1.22 11.34 0.08
CA ILE A 46 -0.38 12.43 0.61
C ILE A 46 -1.03 13.79 0.37
N ARG A 47 -1.59 14.01 -0.82
CA ARG A 47 -2.31 15.25 -1.14
C ARG A 47 -3.54 15.43 -0.26
N THR A 48 -4.35 14.40 -0.09
CA THR A 48 -5.54 14.43 0.77
C THR A 48 -5.16 14.73 2.23
N LEU A 49 -4.13 14.09 2.76
CA LEU A 49 -3.66 14.35 4.13
C LEU A 49 -3.20 15.80 4.31
N ARG A 50 -2.51 16.35 3.31
CA ARG A 50 -2.10 17.75 3.28
C ARG A 50 -3.29 18.71 3.23
N GLU A 51 -4.31 18.40 2.43
CA GLU A 51 -5.56 19.19 2.34
C GLU A 51 -6.33 19.16 3.68
N LEU A 52 -6.28 18.05 4.41
CA LEU A 52 -6.85 17.91 5.75
C LEU A 52 -6.01 18.57 6.85
N GLN A 53 -4.89 19.21 6.50
CA GLN A 53 -3.93 19.81 7.43
C GLN A 53 -3.45 18.86 8.53
N ILE A 54 -3.46 17.55 8.26
CA ILE A 54 -2.80 16.56 9.10
C ILE A 54 -1.32 16.74 8.79
N GLY A 55 -0.56 17.30 9.73
CA GLY A 55 0.86 17.57 9.53
C GLY A 55 1.61 17.62 10.85
N GLN A 56 2.91 17.32 10.79
CA GLN A 56 3.74 17.25 11.99
C GLN A 56 4.02 18.66 12.55
N PHE A 57 3.53 18.94 13.76
CA PHE A 57 3.90 20.13 14.53
C PHE A 57 5.30 19.91 15.14
N ILE A 58 6.28 20.72 14.74
CA ILE A 58 7.66 20.63 15.24
C ILE A 58 7.86 21.68 16.33
N ARG A 59 8.38 21.24 17.49
CA ARG A 59 8.71 22.13 18.61
C ARG A 59 9.94 22.97 18.27
N GLU A 60 9.91 24.25 18.63
CA GLU A 60 10.98 25.21 18.33
C GLU A 60 12.30 24.90 19.03
N GLU A 61 12.28 24.19 20.17
CA GLU A 61 13.50 23.80 20.92
C GLU A 61 14.26 22.60 20.31
N GLY A 62 13.78 22.04 19.20
CA GLY A 62 14.43 20.93 18.52
C GLY A 62 15.65 21.35 17.68
N PRO A 63 16.57 20.42 17.36
CA PRO A 63 17.68 20.70 16.44
C PRO A 63 17.20 21.33 15.12
N GLU A 64 17.86 22.40 14.66
CA GLU A 64 17.45 23.17 13.47
C GLU A 64 17.20 22.31 12.22
N ARG A 65 17.98 21.23 12.05
CA ARG A 65 17.81 20.28 10.93
C ARG A 65 16.46 19.57 10.92
N HIS A 66 15.77 19.47 12.06
CA HIS A 66 14.44 18.89 12.13
C HIS A 66 13.35 19.84 11.65
N GLN A 67 13.57 21.16 11.67
CA GLN A 67 12.59 22.13 11.15
C GLN A 67 12.32 21.95 9.65
N ILE A 68 13.27 21.39 8.90
CA ILE A 68 13.13 21.05 7.46
C ILE A 68 11.99 20.04 7.22
N LYS A 69 11.62 19.26 8.23
CA LYS A 69 10.51 18.29 8.17
C LYS A 69 9.16 18.89 8.57
N ALA A 70 9.09 20.18 8.91
CA ALA A 70 7.85 20.81 9.30
C ALA A 70 6.86 20.83 8.13
N GLY A 71 5.62 20.43 8.38
CA GLY A 71 4.56 20.44 7.35
C GLY A 71 4.57 19.23 6.40
N THR A 72 5.39 18.20 6.65
CA THR A 72 5.10 16.88 6.07
C THR A 72 3.80 16.36 6.66
N PRO A 73 2.82 15.97 5.82
CA PRO A 73 1.61 15.33 6.31
C PRO A 73 1.87 13.98 6.97
#